data_AF-A0A7C6WLX4-F1
#
_entry.id   AF-A0A7C6WLX4-F1
#
_cell.length_a   1.000
_cell.length_b   1.000
_cell.length_c   1.000
_cell.angle_alpha   90.00
_cell.angle_beta   90.00
_cell.angle_gamma   90.00
#
_symmetry.space_group_name_H-M   'P 1'
#
loop_
_entity.id
_entity.type
_entity.pdbx_description
1 polymer ?
#
loop_
_entity_poly.entity_id
_entity_poly.type
_entity_poly.pdbx_seq_one_letter_code
_entity_poly.pdbx_strand_id
1 'polypeptide(L)'
;TIRKSILGKEIAYIPQAAMNALNPTQKIIRFIEDVVRAHEPQMSKKDIYDMARKRFEELGLPKDVLEKHSVELSGGMKQRTVIAISTILSPKVLIADEPSSALDVTSQKMVIKMLKNLMDKGFIKSMIFITHELPLLYNVTDDIMVMYAGQIVERGAAKEMVFDPIHPYSKGLMGSIIVPETGARDTKLTAIPGTPPNLKNPPNGCRFAERCKYAIDECRINSVGLREAEINRRYRCIFAADKLREGYADEQ
;
A
#
# COMPACT_ATOMS: atom_id res chain seq x y z
N THR A 1 -3.99 -28.03 -1.54
CA THR A 1 -2.66 -27.38 -1.63
C THR A 1 -2.73 -26.02 -0.97
N ILE A 2 -1.61 -25.49 -0.48
CA ILE A 2 -1.51 -24.15 0.13
C ILE A 2 -2.20 -23.09 -0.75
N ARG A 3 -2.02 -23.18 -2.08
CA ARG A 3 -2.65 -22.29 -3.05
C ARG A 3 -4.18 -22.25 -2.95
N LYS A 4 -4.84 -23.40 -2.77
CA LYS A 4 -6.31 -23.50 -2.66
C LYS A 4 -6.85 -23.19 -1.26
N SER A 5 -6.05 -23.37 -0.22
CA SER A 5 -6.49 -23.12 1.16
C SER A 5 -6.22 -21.69 1.62
N ILE A 6 -5.21 -21.02 1.04
CA ILE A 6 -4.78 -19.68 1.47
C ILE A 6 -5.17 -18.60 0.46
N LEU A 7 -4.80 -18.76 -0.83
CA LEU A 7 -5.04 -17.68 -1.79
C LEU A 7 -6.55 -17.48 -2.02
N GLY A 8 -6.97 -16.24 -2.25
CA GLY A 8 -8.35 -15.86 -2.48
C GLY A 8 -9.22 -15.79 -1.22
N LYS A 9 -9.13 -16.78 -0.32
CA LYS A 9 -9.94 -16.86 0.92
C LYS A 9 -9.26 -16.29 2.16
N GLU A 10 -8.00 -16.63 2.39
CA GLU A 10 -7.25 -16.10 3.53
C GLU A 10 -6.51 -14.83 3.12
N ILE A 11 -5.82 -14.88 1.98
CA ILE A 11 -5.02 -13.77 1.45
C ILE A 11 -5.38 -13.55 -0.03
N ALA A 12 -5.71 -12.31 -0.38
CA ALA A 12 -5.81 -11.86 -1.75
C ALA A 12 -4.73 -10.81 -2.07
N TYR A 13 -4.36 -10.73 -3.34
CA TYR A 13 -3.32 -9.83 -3.81
C TYR A 13 -3.79 -9.08 -5.06
N ILE A 14 -3.72 -7.75 -5.02
CA ILE A 14 -3.87 -6.87 -6.18
C ILE A 14 -2.46 -6.42 -6.57
N PRO A 15 -1.88 -6.96 -7.67
CA PRO A 15 -0.54 -6.60 -8.10
C PRO A 15 -0.48 -5.18 -8.65
N GLN A 16 0.73 -4.62 -8.69
CA GLN A 16 1.00 -3.41 -9.47
C GLN A 16 0.61 -3.63 -10.94
N ALA A 17 0.11 -2.57 -11.60
CA ALA A 17 -0.44 -2.65 -12.95
C ALA A 17 -1.53 -3.74 -13.10
N ALA A 18 -2.33 -3.94 -12.05
CA ALA A 18 -3.36 -4.98 -11.94
C ALA A 18 -4.31 -5.08 -13.15
N MET A 19 -4.54 -3.96 -13.85
CA MET A 19 -5.36 -3.92 -15.06
C MET A 19 -4.84 -4.85 -16.18
N ASN A 20 -3.54 -5.17 -16.20
CA ASN A 20 -2.92 -6.12 -17.12
C ASN A 20 -3.10 -7.58 -16.70
N ALA A 21 -3.59 -7.84 -15.48
CA ALA A 21 -3.83 -9.19 -14.97
C ALA A 21 -5.13 -9.81 -15.52
N LEU A 22 -6.00 -9.01 -16.16
CA LEU A 22 -7.24 -9.50 -16.76
C LEU A 22 -6.97 -10.19 -18.10
N ASN A 23 -7.45 -11.41 -18.27
CA ASN A 23 -7.37 -12.13 -19.55
C ASN A 23 -8.18 -11.39 -20.64
N PRO A 24 -7.55 -10.94 -21.75
CA PRO A 24 -8.25 -10.19 -22.80
C PRO A 24 -9.14 -11.04 -23.70
N THR A 25 -8.96 -12.36 -23.70
CA THR A 25 -9.65 -13.31 -24.59
C THR A 25 -10.84 -13.99 -23.94
N GLN A 26 -11.07 -13.76 -22.65
CA GLN A 26 -12.17 -14.35 -21.91
C GLN A 26 -13.09 -13.27 -21.35
N LYS A 27 -14.38 -13.59 -21.28
CA LYS A 27 -15.34 -12.78 -20.55
C LYS A 27 -15.00 -12.76 -19.07
N ILE A 28 -15.27 -11.63 -18.42
CA ILE A 28 -15.02 -11.44 -16.98
C ILE A 28 -15.69 -12.53 -16.14
N ILE A 29 -16.93 -12.92 -16.45
CA ILE A 29 -17.64 -13.97 -15.70
C ILE A 29 -16.93 -15.33 -15.76
N ARG A 30 -16.29 -15.68 -16.88
CA ARG A 30 -15.56 -16.95 -17.02
C ARG A 30 -14.33 -16.98 -16.11
N PHE A 31 -13.62 -15.86 -16.05
CA PHE A 31 -12.50 -15.74 -15.14
C PHE A 31 -12.93 -15.83 -13.66
N ILE A 32 -14.08 -15.24 -13.31
CA ILE A 32 -14.66 -15.38 -11.96
C ILE A 32 -15.07 -16.83 -11.67
N GLU A 33 -15.70 -17.52 -12.63
CA GLU A 33 -16.04 -18.94 -12.50
C GLU A 33 -14.81 -19.79 -12.16
N ASP A 34 -13.68 -19.55 -12.85
CA ASP A 34 -12.42 -20.27 -12.61
C ASP A 34 -11.86 -19.98 -11.21
N VAL A 35 -11.85 -18.71 -10.79
CA VAL A 35 -11.37 -18.28 -9.47
C VAL A 35 -12.21 -18.91 -8.35
N VAL A 36 -13.54 -18.87 -8.47
CA VAL A 36 -14.43 -19.41 -7.44
C VAL A 36 -14.34 -20.94 -7.40
N ARG A 37 -14.41 -21.62 -8.55
CA ARG A 37 -14.35 -23.10 -8.60
C ARG A 37 -13.02 -23.69 -8.16
N ALA A 38 -11.94 -22.93 -8.24
CA ALA A 38 -10.65 -23.35 -7.67
C ALA A 38 -10.72 -23.57 -6.14
N HIS A 39 -11.65 -22.89 -5.46
CA HIS A 39 -11.82 -22.89 -4.00
C HIS A 39 -13.15 -23.52 -3.56
N GLU A 40 -14.18 -23.48 -4.41
CA GLU A 40 -15.53 -24.01 -4.18
C GLU A 40 -16.00 -24.78 -5.42
N PRO A 41 -15.48 -26.01 -5.66
CA PRO A 41 -15.72 -26.73 -6.91
C PRO A 41 -17.19 -27.07 -7.19
N GLN A 42 -17.99 -27.16 -6.13
CA GLN A 42 -19.40 -27.55 -6.19
C GLN A 42 -20.36 -26.38 -6.43
N MET A 43 -19.86 -25.14 -6.45
CA MET A 43 -20.72 -23.97 -6.61
C MET A 43 -21.32 -23.91 -8.03
N SER A 44 -22.64 -23.70 -8.11
CA SER A 44 -23.34 -23.65 -9.39
C SER A 44 -22.97 -22.37 -10.16
N LYS A 45 -23.07 -22.40 -11.50
CA LYS A 45 -22.82 -21.20 -12.32
C LYS A 45 -23.75 -20.04 -11.95
N LYS A 46 -24.99 -20.36 -11.57
CA LYS A 46 -25.99 -19.37 -11.15
C LYS A 46 -25.56 -18.68 -9.86
N ASP A 47 -25.14 -19.44 -8.85
CA ASP A 47 -24.72 -18.86 -7.56
C ASP A 47 -23.44 -18.02 -7.72
N ILE A 48 -22.49 -18.47 -8.56
CA ILE A 48 -21.30 -17.69 -8.90
C ILE A 48 -21.69 -16.38 -9.57
N TYR A 49 -22.60 -16.42 -10.55
CA TYR A 49 -23.06 -15.21 -11.24
C TYR A 49 -23.76 -14.25 -10.27
N ASP A 50 -24.63 -14.74 -9.39
CA ASP A 50 -25.33 -13.90 -8.42
C ASP A 50 -24.38 -13.28 -7.39
N MET A 51 -23.35 -14.02 -6.95
CA MET A 51 -22.27 -13.49 -6.11
C MET A 51 -21.47 -12.41 -6.85
N ALA A 52 -21.06 -12.69 -8.09
CA ALA A 52 -20.32 -11.76 -8.93
C ALA A 52 -21.10 -10.47 -9.18
N ARG A 53 -22.38 -10.59 -9.54
CA ARG A 53 -23.28 -9.46 -9.76
C ARG A 53 -23.37 -8.57 -8.53
N LYS A 54 -23.62 -9.16 -7.35
CA LYS A 54 -23.66 -8.41 -6.08
C LYS A 54 -22.33 -7.68 -5.84
N ARG A 55 -21.20 -8.37 -5.96
CA ARG A 55 -19.87 -7.75 -5.77
C ARG A 55 -19.60 -6.61 -6.76
N PHE A 56 -20.06 -6.73 -8.00
CA PHE A 56 -19.88 -5.71 -9.03
C PHE A 56 -20.76 -4.49 -8.74
N GLU A 57 -22.01 -4.70 -8.33
CA GLU A 57 -22.93 -3.63 -7.91
C GLU A 57 -22.36 -2.84 -6.72
N GLU A 58 -21.75 -3.52 -5.75
CA GLU A 58 -21.06 -2.88 -4.61
C GLU A 58 -19.93 -1.92 -5.03
N LEU A 59 -19.33 -2.18 -6.20
CA LEU A 59 -18.25 -1.38 -6.77
C LEU A 59 -18.74 -0.43 -7.88
N GLY A 60 -20.07 -0.29 -8.02
CA GLY A 60 -20.68 0.56 -9.05
C GLY A 60 -20.37 0.11 -10.46
N LEU A 61 -20.19 -1.20 -10.66
CA LEU A 61 -20.09 -1.83 -11.98
C LEU A 61 -21.44 -2.43 -12.37
N PRO A 62 -21.98 -2.07 -13.55
CA PRO A 62 -23.22 -2.65 -14.01
C PRO A 62 -23.03 -4.14 -14.38
N LYS A 63 -24.11 -4.92 -14.27
CA LYS A 63 -24.08 -6.38 -14.47
C LYS A 63 -23.60 -6.82 -15.86
N ASP A 64 -23.78 -5.98 -16.87
CA ASP A 64 -23.34 -6.25 -18.25
C ASP A 64 -21.81 -6.34 -18.36
N VAL A 65 -21.06 -5.74 -17.43
CA VAL A 65 -19.59 -5.86 -17.37
C VAL A 65 -19.14 -7.31 -17.22
N LEU A 66 -19.92 -8.16 -16.54
CA LEU A 66 -19.62 -9.58 -16.38
C LEU A 66 -19.54 -10.31 -17.73
N GLU A 67 -20.31 -9.84 -18.72
CA GLU A 67 -20.39 -10.45 -20.05
C GLU A 67 -19.40 -9.86 -21.05
N LYS A 68 -18.63 -8.84 -20.66
CA LYS A 68 -17.63 -8.17 -21.50
C LYS A 68 -16.25 -8.81 -21.36
N HIS A 69 -15.39 -8.57 -22.34
CA HIS A 69 -13.95 -8.83 -22.28
C HIS A 69 -13.24 -7.65 -21.65
N SER A 70 -12.03 -7.87 -21.13
CA SER A 70 -11.26 -6.79 -20.48
C SER A 70 -10.99 -5.62 -21.43
N VAL A 71 -10.77 -5.87 -22.72
CA VAL A 71 -10.52 -4.85 -23.74
C VAL A 71 -11.68 -3.89 -23.98
N GLU A 72 -12.91 -4.29 -23.63
CA GLU A 72 -14.13 -3.48 -23.78
C GLU A 72 -14.35 -2.54 -22.59
N LEU A 73 -13.52 -2.62 -21.55
CA LEU A 73 -13.66 -1.87 -20.30
C LEU A 73 -12.78 -0.62 -20.31
N SER A 74 -13.32 0.50 -19.81
CA SER A 74 -12.52 1.70 -19.52
C SER A 74 -11.49 1.41 -18.42
N GLY A 75 -10.49 2.28 -18.27
CA GLY A 75 -9.43 2.09 -17.27
C GLY A 75 -9.98 1.90 -15.84
N GLY A 76 -10.87 2.80 -15.42
CA GLY A 76 -11.54 2.70 -14.11
C GLY A 76 -12.47 1.50 -13.98
N MET A 77 -13.07 1.01 -15.08
CA MET A 77 -13.86 -0.23 -15.04
C MET A 77 -12.95 -1.46 -14.88
N LYS A 78 -11.81 -1.52 -15.57
CA LYS A 78 -10.82 -2.60 -15.40
C LYS A 78 -10.33 -2.66 -13.97
N GLN A 79 -9.96 -1.51 -13.39
CA GLN A 79 -9.47 -1.45 -12.02
C GLN A 79 -10.51 -1.96 -11.01
N ARG A 80 -11.75 -1.44 -11.10
CA ARG A 80 -12.85 -1.90 -10.24
C ARG A 80 -13.15 -3.38 -10.43
N THR A 81 -13.04 -3.88 -11.67
CA THR A 81 -13.20 -5.30 -11.99
C THR A 81 -12.13 -6.15 -11.32
N VAL A 82 -10.86 -5.72 -11.33
CA VAL A 82 -9.77 -6.43 -10.64
C VAL A 82 -9.99 -6.45 -9.13
N ILE A 83 -10.43 -5.33 -8.54
CA ILE A 83 -10.76 -5.27 -7.11
C ILE A 83 -11.94 -6.18 -6.79
N ALA A 84 -12.98 -6.21 -7.63
CA ALA A 84 -14.13 -7.10 -7.49
C ALA A 84 -13.72 -8.57 -7.47
N ILE A 85 -12.89 -8.98 -8.44
CA ILE A 85 -12.39 -10.36 -8.55
C ILE A 85 -11.50 -10.70 -7.35
N SER A 86 -10.60 -9.80 -6.96
CA SER A 86 -9.67 -10.02 -5.83
C SER A 86 -10.39 -10.18 -4.50
N THR A 87 -11.59 -9.60 -4.37
CA THR A 87 -12.40 -9.61 -3.15
C THR A 87 -13.63 -10.50 -3.26
N ILE A 88 -13.76 -11.28 -4.34
CA ILE A 88 -14.97 -12.07 -4.61
C ILE A 88 -15.23 -13.12 -3.52
N LEU A 89 -14.15 -13.73 -2.99
CA LEU A 89 -14.19 -14.72 -1.91
C LEU A 89 -14.07 -14.12 -0.50
N SER A 90 -14.17 -12.79 -0.38
CA SER A 90 -14.12 -12.04 0.89
C SER A 90 -12.88 -12.37 1.76
N PRO A 91 -11.68 -12.00 1.32
CA PRO A 91 -10.42 -12.41 1.94
C PRO A 91 -10.24 -11.84 3.36
N LYS A 92 -9.54 -12.58 4.24
CA LYS A 92 -9.15 -12.03 5.55
C LYS A 92 -8.10 -10.91 5.43
N VAL A 93 -7.13 -11.07 4.54
CA VAL A 93 -6.08 -10.09 4.27
C VAL A 93 -6.08 -9.74 2.79
N LEU A 94 -6.18 -8.45 2.47
CA LEU A 94 -5.94 -7.95 1.13
C LEU A 94 -4.60 -7.23 1.08
N ILE A 95 -3.71 -7.67 0.18
CA ILE A 95 -2.48 -6.95 -0.13
C ILE A 95 -2.73 -6.18 -1.42
N ALA A 96 -2.67 -4.85 -1.37
CA ALA A 96 -2.90 -3.98 -2.51
C ALA A 96 -1.61 -3.23 -2.84
N ASP A 97 -1.00 -3.58 -3.98
CA ASP A 97 0.31 -3.12 -4.40
C ASP A 97 0.21 -2.03 -5.47
N GLU A 98 0.40 -0.79 -5.03
CA GLU A 98 0.16 0.43 -5.80
C GLU A 98 -1.15 0.39 -6.61
N PRO A 99 -2.30 0.07 -5.97
CA PRO A 99 -3.55 -0.20 -6.68
C PRO A 99 -4.10 1.04 -7.39
N SER A 100 -3.61 2.24 -7.06
CA SER A 100 -4.00 3.53 -7.61
C SER A 100 -2.92 4.18 -8.48
N SER A 101 -1.83 3.46 -8.78
CA SER A 101 -0.76 3.96 -9.65
C SER A 101 -1.29 4.34 -11.04
N ALA A 102 -0.67 5.34 -11.66
CA ALA A 102 -1.04 5.88 -12.98
C ALA A 102 -2.44 6.52 -13.09
N LEU A 103 -3.09 6.85 -11.96
CA LEU A 103 -4.35 7.59 -11.91
C LEU A 103 -4.14 9.03 -11.44
N ASP A 104 -5.08 9.91 -11.78
CA ASP A 104 -5.13 11.25 -11.20
C ASP A 104 -5.52 11.20 -9.71
N VAL A 105 -5.18 12.26 -8.97
CA VAL A 105 -5.39 12.38 -7.51
C VAL A 105 -6.85 12.14 -7.10
N THR A 106 -7.83 12.52 -7.92
CA THR A 106 -9.25 12.33 -7.60
C THR A 106 -9.63 10.85 -7.71
N SER A 107 -9.19 10.19 -8.78
CA SER A 107 -9.39 8.76 -9.00
C SER A 107 -8.69 7.90 -7.93
N GLN A 108 -7.49 8.28 -7.49
CA GLN A 108 -6.79 7.60 -6.39
C GLN A 108 -7.60 7.61 -5.09
N LYS A 109 -8.14 8.77 -4.69
CA LYS A 109 -9.03 8.90 -3.52
C LYS A 109 -10.27 8.01 -3.64
N MET A 110 -10.83 7.89 -4.84
CA MET A 110 -11.98 7.02 -5.09
C MET A 110 -11.64 5.55 -4.84
N VAL A 111 -10.49 5.08 -5.30
CA VAL A 111 -10.02 3.69 -5.10
C VAL A 111 -9.85 3.38 -3.63
N ILE A 112 -9.19 4.28 -2.90
CA ILE A 112 -8.98 4.13 -1.45
C ILE A 112 -10.31 4.09 -0.70
N LYS A 113 -11.23 5.02 -1.00
CA LYS A 113 -12.57 5.04 -0.41
C LYS A 113 -13.35 3.75 -0.70
N MET A 114 -13.20 3.21 -1.90
CA MET A 114 -13.83 1.98 -2.32
C MET A 114 -13.28 0.77 -1.54
N LEU A 115 -11.96 0.67 -1.39
CA LEU A 115 -11.34 -0.38 -0.57
C LEU A 115 -11.76 -0.28 0.90
N LYS A 116 -11.82 0.94 1.46
CA LYS A 116 -12.32 1.18 2.81
C LYS A 116 -13.77 0.72 2.98
N ASN A 117 -14.65 1.05 2.03
CA ASN A 117 -16.04 0.58 2.03
C ASN A 117 -16.14 -0.96 2.02
N LEU A 118 -15.27 -1.64 1.26
CA LEU A 118 -15.21 -3.10 1.28
C LEU A 118 -14.77 -3.66 2.65
N MET A 119 -13.86 -2.97 3.36
CA MET A 119 -13.51 -3.33 4.74
C MET A 119 -14.69 -3.09 5.69
N ASP A 120 -15.33 -1.92 5.60
CA ASP A 120 -16.46 -1.53 6.47
C ASP A 120 -17.64 -2.50 6.33
N LYS A 121 -17.88 -3.03 5.12
CA LYS A 121 -18.90 -4.05 4.83
C LYS A 121 -18.49 -5.48 5.22
N GLY A 122 -17.28 -5.67 5.75
CA GLY A 122 -16.77 -6.97 6.19
C GLY A 122 -16.33 -7.90 5.07
N PHE A 123 -16.16 -7.40 3.84
CA PHE A 123 -15.65 -8.19 2.72
C PHE A 123 -14.14 -8.37 2.77
N ILE A 124 -13.44 -7.47 3.47
CA ILE A 124 -12.01 -7.55 3.74
C ILE A 124 -11.84 -7.34 5.24
N LYS A 125 -11.12 -8.22 5.94
CA LYS A 125 -10.92 -8.04 7.40
C LYS A 125 -9.73 -7.14 7.75
N SER A 126 -8.69 -7.15 6.91
CA SER A 126 -7.47 -6.36 7.09
C SER A 126 -6.82 -6.10 5.74
N MET A 127 -6.08 -5.00 5.63
CA MET A 127 -5.47 -4.58 4.37
C MET A 127 -4.02 -4.12 4.57
N ILE A 128 -3.13 -4.56 3.69
CA ILE A 128 -1.79 -3.98 3.52
C ILE A 128 -1.84 -3.18 2.22
N PHE A 129 -1.65 -1.87 2.33
CA PHE A 129 -1.66 -0.97 1.18
C PHE A 129 -0.22 -0.46 0.93
N ILE A 130 0.32 -0.75 -0.25
CA ILE A 130 1.68 -0.37 -0.64
C ILE A 130 1.56 0.80 -1.62
N THR A 131 2.24 1.91 -1.33
CA THR A 131 2.28 3.07 -2.21
C THR A 131 3.50 3.94 -1.92
N HIS A 132 3.87 4.75 -2.91
CA HIS A 132 4.82 5.86 -2.76
C HIS A 132 4.12 7.20 -2.50
N GLU A 133 2.79 7.25 -2.52
CA GLU A 133 1.98 8.48 -2.35
C GLU A 133 1.39 8.59 -0.93
N LEU A 134 2.21 9.06 -0.01
CA LEU A 134 1.86 9.21 1.40
C LEU A 134 0.72 10.19 1.75
N PRO A 135 0.47 11.32 1.03
CA PRO A 135 -0.64 12.24 1.37
C PRO A 135 -2.01 11.56 1.37
N LEU A 136 -2.14 10.45 0.66
CA LEU A 136 -3.36 9.68 0.53
C LEU A 136 -3.61 8.74 1.72
N LEU A 137 -2.56 8.37 2.47
CA LEU A 137 -2.61 7.28 3.45
C LEU A 137 -3.00 7.71 4.85
N TYR A 138 -2.71 8.96 5.24
CA TYR A 138 -2.91 9.44 6.61
C TYR A 138 -4.34 9.21 7.12
N ASN A 139 -5.35 9.46 6.30
CA ASN A 139 -6.76 9.37 6.72
C ASN A 139 -7.37 7.96 6.65
N VAL A 140 -6.59 6.97 6.20
CA VAL A 140 -7.13 5.65 5.79
C VAL A 140 -6.33 4.47 6.31
N THR A 141 -5.27 4.72 7.07
CA THR A 141 -4.41 3.69 7.65
C THR A 141 -4.28 3.86 9.15
N ASP A 142 -4.21 2.74 9.88
CA ASP A 142 -3.97 2.73 11.32
C ASP A 142 -2.46 2.83 11.64
N ASP A 143 -1.66 2.03 10.92
CA ASP A 143 -0.21 1.94 11.04
C ASP A 143 0.47 2.31 9.70
N ILE A 144 1.65 2.94 9.77
CA ILE A 144 2.51 3.21 8.60
C ILE A 144 3.86 2.52 8.80
N MET A 145 4.37 1.90 7.74
CA MET A 145 5.71 1.31 7.67
C MET A 145 6.49 1.97 6.54
N VAL A 146 7.57 2.67 6.89
CA VAL A 146 8.47 3.30 5.92
C VAL A 146 9.61 2.34 5.60
N MET A 147 9.79 2.07 4.31
CA MET A 147 10.87 1.25 3.78
C MET A 147 11.87 2.11 3.01
N TYR A 148 13.15 1.85 3.21
CA TYR A 148 14.23 2.44 2.43
C TYR A 148 15.22 1.36 2.01
N ALA A 149 15.55 1.33 0.72
CA ALA A 149 16.56 0.42 0.17
C ALA A 149 16.38 -1.04 0.65
N GLY A 150 15.15 -1.56 0.65
CA GLY A 150 14.84 -2.94 1.07
C GLY A 150 14.86 -3.20 2.58
N GLN A 151 14.86 -2.16 3.42
CA GLN A 151 14.77 -2.29 4.88
C GLN A 151 13.62 -1.44 5.41
N ILE A 152 12.83 -1.99 6.34
CA ILE A 152 11.93 -1.19 7.17
C ILE A 152 12.82 -0.32 8.05
N VAL A 153 12.70 0.99 7.88
CA VAL A 153 13.46 1.99 8.64
C VAL A 153 12.66 2.59 9.77
N GLU A 154 11.33 2.59 9.66
CA GLU A 154 10.44 3.04 10.73
C GLU A 154 9.04 2.44 10.60
N ARG A 155 8.39 2.16 11.72
CA ARG A 155 7.01 1.72 11.86
C ARG A 155 6.40 2.35 13.11
N GLY A 156 5.16 2.82 13.01
CA GLY A 156 4.38 3.33 14.13
C GLY A 156 2.95 3.66 13.68
N ALA A 157 2.17 4.25 14.60
CA ALA A 157 0.82 4.69 14.27
C ALA A 157 0.86 5.78 13.19
N ALA A 158 -0.15 5.83 12.32
CA ALA A 158 -0.15 6.76 11.17
C ALA A 158 0.07 8.22 11.57
N LYS A 159 -0.52 8.66 12.68
CA LYS A 159 -0.35 10.02 13.22
C LYS A 159 1.09 10.32 13.61
N GLU A 160 1.72 9.42 14.37
CA GLU A 160 3.12 9.58 14.82
C GLU A 160 4.07 9.61 13.62
N MET A 161 3.85 8.70 12.68
CA MET A 161 4.68 8.58 11.49
C MET A 161 4.64 9.84 10.61
N VAL A 162 3.49 10.52 10.53
CA VAL A 162 3.32 11.74 9.72
C VAL A 162 3.84 12.98 10.45
N PHE A 163 3.54 13.15 11.73
CA PHE A 163 3.81 14.41 12.44
C PHE A 163 5.10 14.41 13.27
N ASP A 164 5.55 13.25 13.75
CA ASP A 164 6.75 13.10 14.58
C ASP A 164 7.69 12.00 14.06
N PRO A 165 8.00 11.87 12.76
CA PRO A 165 8.87 10.78 12.28
C PRO A 165 10.26 10.80 12.94
N ILE A 166 10.72 9.65 13.44
CA ILE A 166 12.00 9.50 14.16
C ILE A 166 13.15 9.34 13.18
N HIS A 167 13.06 8.45 12.19
CA HIS A 167 14.20 8.13 11.35
C HIS A 167 14.47 9.29 10.37
N PRO A 168 15.73 9.72 10.15
CA PRO A 168 16.03 10.87 9.28
C PRO A 168 15.44 10.78 7.87
N TYR A 169 15.39 9.57 7.30
CA TYR A 169 14.70 9.33 6.03
C TYR A 169 13.18 9.57 6.12
N SER A 170 12.51 9.02 7.15
CA SER A 170 11.06 9.24 7.35
C SER A 170 10.77 10.72 7.57
N LYS A 171 11.61 11.44 8.32
CA LYS A 171 11.50 12.89 8.54
C LYS A 171 11.59 13.66 7.23
N GLY A 172 12.61 13.38 6.42
CA GLY A 172 12.74 13.99 5.09
C GLY A 172 11.58 13.65 4.16
N LEU A 173 11.08 12.41 4.22
CA LEU A 173 9.98 11.93 3.39
C LEU A 173 8.68 12.65 3.74
N MET A 174 8.33 12.73 5.03
CA MET A 174 7.14 13.45 5.51
C MET A 174 7.27 14.97 5.32
N GLY A 175 8.47 15.53 5.50
CA GLY A 175 8.74 16.95 5.20
C GLY A 175 8.69 17.32 3.71
N SER A 176 8.71 16.32 2.82
CA SER A 176 8.51 16.52 1.38
C SER A 176 7.03 16.52 0.97
N ILE A 177 6.11 16.39 1.93
CA ILE A 177 4.67 16.25 1.68
C ILE A 177 3.92 17.46 2.25
N ILE A 178 2.97 17.97 1.46
CA ILE A 178 2.02 18.99 1.92
C ILE A 178 0.83 18.25 2.57
N VAL A 179 0.72 18.32 3.90
CA VAL A 179 -0.46 17.84 4.61
C VAL A 179 -1.53 18.95 4.57
N PRO A 180 -2.78 18.67 4.13
CA PRO A 180 -3.80 19.71 3.94
C PRO A 180 -4.19 20.50 5.19
N GLU A 181 -3.98 19.93 6.39
CA GLU A 181 -4.39 20.54 7.67
C GLU A 181 -3.46 21.67 8.12
N THR A 182 -2.22 21.70 7.66
CA THR A 182 -1.28 22.79 7.93
C THR A 182 -1.38 23.82 6.82
N GLY A 183 -1.76 25.06 7.14
CA GLY A 183 -1.91 26.17 6.20
C GLY A 183 -0.75 26.25 5.19
N ALA A 184 -1.02 25.80 3.97
CA ALA A 184 0.00 25.38 2.99
C ALA A 184 0.68 26.54 2.22
N ARG A 185 0.80 27.74 2.81
CA ARG A 185 1.39 28.89 2.11
C ARG A 185 2.87 29.13 2.39
N ASP A 186 3.41 28.65 3.52
CA ASP A 186 4.79 29.00 3.93
C ASP A 186 5.73 27.79 4.19
N THR A 187 5.29 26.54 3.97
CA THR A 187 6.13 25.36 4.21
C THR A 187 7.11 25.11 3.05
N LYS A 188 8.42 25.32 3.29
CA LYS A 188 9.47 24.95 2.32
C LYS A 188 9.56 23.43 2.17
N LEU A 189 9.27 22.93 0.97
CA LEU A 189 9.49 21.53 0.61
C LEU A 189 10.99 21.23 0.62
N THR A 190 11.41 20.31 1.48
CA THR A 190 12.82 19.91 1.59
C THR A 190 13.04 18.60 0.87
N ALA A 191 13.75 18.63 -0.26
CA ALA A 191 14.13 17.42 -0.97
C ALA A 191 15.27 16.68 -0.26
N ILE A 192 15.22 15.34 -0.23
CA ILE A 192 16.31 14.52 0.30
C ILE A 192 17.42 14.42 -0.75
N PRO A 193 18.61 14.99 -0.52
CA PRO A 193 19.69 15.01 -1.53
C PRO A 193 20.23 13.61 -1.84
N GLY A 194 20.93 13.49 -2.97
CA GLY A 194 21.58 12.25 -3.41
C GLY A 194 20.62 11.22 -4.02
N THR A 195 21.18 10.07 -4.42
CA THR A 195 20.46 8.97 -5.09
C THR A 195 20.38 7.73 -4.20
N PRO A 196 19.32 6.90 -4.33
CA PRO A 196 19.25 5.62 -3.61
C PRO A 196 20.47 4.72 -3.88
N PRO A 197 20.92 3.94 -2.89
CA PRO A 197 22.07 3.06 -3.06
C PRO A 197 21.79 1.92 -4.04
N ASN A 198 22.85 1.39 -4.65
CA ASN A 198 22.75 0.20 -5.48
C ASN A 198 22.49 -1.04 -4.60
N LEU A 199 21.34 -1.70 -4.79
CA LEU A 199 20.96 -2.86 -3.99
C LEU A 199 21.71 -4.15 -4.34
N LYS A 200 22.47 -4.20 -5.45
CA LYS A 200 23.37 -5.33 -5.75
C LYS A 200 24.54 -5.38 -4.77
N ASN A 201 25.05 -4.20 -4.38
CA ASN A 201 26.13 -4.01 -3.42
C ASN A 201 25.68 -3.01 -2.35
N PRO A 202 24.78 -3.41 -1.43
CA PRO A 202 24.23 -2.50 -0.45
C PRO A 202 25.32 -2.01 0.52
N PRO A 203 25.20 -0.78 1.07
CA PRO A 203 26.11 -0.30 2.11
C PRO A 203 26.16 -1.25 3.32
N ASN A 204 27.33 -1.38 3.94
CA ASN A 204 27.56 -2.29 5.08
C ASN A 204 26.79 -1.85 6.34
N GLY A 205 26.81 -0.56 6.67
CA GLY A 205 26.10 0.01 7.80
C GLY A 205 24.64 0.37 7.50
N CYS A 206 24.21 1.54 7.97
CA CYS A 206 22.92 2.12 7.62
C CYS A 206 22.85 2.42 6.12
N ARG A 207 21.87 1.86 5.43
CA ARG A 207 21.68 2.06 3.98
C ARG A 207 21.41 3.52 3.60
N PHE A 208 20.97 4.34 4.55
CA PHE A 208 20.69 5.77 4.36
C PHE A 208 21.87 6.69 4.73
N ALA A 209 22.99 6.16 5.24
CA ALA A 209 24.09 6.97 5.79
C ALA A 209 24.64 8.02 4.81
N GLU A 210 24.78 7.70 3.53
CA GLU A 210 25.30 8.62 2.50
C GLU A 210 24.37 9.79 2.17
N ARG A 211 23.11 9.73 2.58
CA ARG A 211 22.09 10.77 2.35
C ARG A 211 21.58 11.39 3.64
N CYS A 212 22.02 10.87 4.79
CA CYS A 212 21.59 11.31 6.09
C CYS A 212 22.47 12.48 6.55
N LYS A 213 21.85 13.65 6.80
CA LYS A 213 22.54 14.83 7.32
C LYS A 213 23.20 14.60 8.70
N TYR A 214 22.68 13.65 9.46
CA TYR A 214 23.10 13.33 10.82
C TYR A 214 24.11 12.17 10.87
N ALA A 215 24.58 11.67 9.72
CA ALA A 215 25.44 10.49 9.69
C ALA A 215 26.82 10.75 10.29
N ILE A 216 27.27 9.82 11.15
CA ILE A 216 28.65 9.72 11.63
C ILE A 216 29.33 8.48 11.01
N ASP A 217 30.63 8.31 11.24
CA ASP A 217 31.39 7.18 10.68
C ASP A 217 30.84 5.82 11.11
N GLU A 218 30.37 5.71 12.36
CA GLU A 218 29.73 4.49 12.89
C GLU A 218 28.51 4.07 12.06
N CYS A 219 27.76 5.03 11.49
CA CYS A 219 26.62 4.73 10.62
C CYS A 219 27.02 3.95 9.36
N ARG A 220 28.26 4.06 8.90
CA ARG A 220 28.74 3.43 7.65
C ARG A 220 29.28 2.02 7.87
N ILE A 221 29.71 1.75 9.10
CA ILE A 221 30.37 0.51 9.49
C ILE A 221 29.36 -0.45 10.13
N ASN A 222 28.51 0.04 11.03
CA ASN A 222 27.65 -0.80 11.85
C ASN A 222 26.23 -0.86 11.30
N SER A 223 25.76 -2.06 10.96
CA SER A 223 24.35 -2.28 10.65
C SER A 223 23.51 -2.23 11.92
N VAL A 224 22.34 -1.57 11.86
CA VAL A 224 21.45 -1.43 13.01
C VAL A 224 20.18 -2.24 12.76
N GLY A 225 19.72 -2.97 13.78
CA GLY A 225 18.41 -3.62 13.79
C GLY A 225 17.25 -2.64 13.94
N LEU A 226 16.01 -3.14 13.87
CA LEU A 226 14.85 -2.36 14.31
C LEU A 226 14.87 -2.29 15.85
N ARG A 227 14.91 -1.08 16.39
CA ARG A 227 14.87 -0.80 17.83
C ARG A 227 13.50 -0.26 18.19
N GLU A 228 13.06 -0.55 19.40
CA GLU A 228 11.82 0.01 19.96
C GLU A 228 12.11 1.42 20.50
N ALA A 229 11.29 2.39 20.10
CA ALA A 229 11.32 3.75 20.64
C ALA A 229 10.32 3.88 21.79
N GLU A 230 9.07 3.48 21.49
CA GLU A 230 7.88 3.58 22.32
C GLU A 230 7.03 2.32 22.03
N ILE A 231 5.95 2.09 22.79
CA ILE A 231 5.07 0.92 22.58
C ILE A 231 4.58 0.89 21.13
N ASN A 232 4.79 -0.24 20.43
CA ASN A 232 4.44 -0.43 19.02
C ASN A 232 5.15 0.49 18.01
N ARG A 233 6.19 1.21 18.44
CA ARG A 233 6.95 2.12 17.59
C ARG A 233 8.39 1.65 17.44
N ARG A 234 8.81 1.39 16.19
CA ARG A 234 10.14 0.86 15.89
C ARG A 234 10.84 1.63 14.79
N TYR A 235 12.16 1.77 14.90
CA TYR A 235 12.97 2.49 13.92
C TYR A 235 14.38 1.89 13.82
N ARG A 236 15.09 2.20 12.73
CA ARG A 236 16.41 1.63 12.42
C ARG A 236 17.49 2.72 12.43
N CYS A 237 17.91 3.17 13.60
CA CYS A 237 18.97 4.17 13.74
C CYS A 237 19.89 3.89 14.95
N ILE A 238 21.17 4.28 14.84
CA ILE A 238 22.13 4.19 15.95
C ILE A 238 21.78 5.16 17.09
N PHE A 239 21.25 6.33 16.74
CA PHE A 239 20.90 7.36 17.72
C PHE A 239 19.60 7.01 18.44
N ALA A 240 19.49 7.44 19.69
CA ALA A 240 18.23 7.44 20.41
C ALA A 240 17.24 8.42 19.78
N ALA A 241 15.94 8.14 19.91
CA ALA A 241 14.88 8.97 19.34
C ALA A 241 14.96 10.42 19.83
N ASP A 242 15.20 10.64 21.13
CA ASP A 242 15.27 11.99 21.72
C ASP A 242 16.42 12.82 21.13
N LYS A 243 17.60 12.20 20.95
CA LYS A 243 18.75 12.85 20.31
C LYS A 243 18.46 13.25 18.86
N LEU A 244 17.70 12.44 18.12
CA LEU A 244 17.28 12.78 16.76
C LEU A 244 16.27 13.94 16.77
N ARG A 245 15.30 13.93 17.70
CA ARG A 245 14.31 14.99 17.85
C ARG A 245 14.96 16.33 18.23
N GLU A 246 15.95 16.33 19.10
CA GLU A 246 16.79 17.50 19.41
C GLU A 246 17.45 18.06 18.14
N GLY A 247 18.13 17.19 17.38
CA GLY A 247 18.74 17.59 16.11
C GLY A 247 17.76 18.12 15.07
N TYR A 248 16.49 17.67 15.09
CA TYR A 248 15.44 18.19 14.22
C TYR A 248 14.91 19.56 14.63
N ALA A 249 14.91 19.86 15.94
CA ALA A 249 14.48 21.15 16.46
C ALA A 249 15.47 22.26 16.09
N ASP A 250 16.76 21.95 16.04
CA ASP A 250 17.81 22.89 15.64
C ASP A 250 17.77 23.28 14.14
N GLU A 251 17.01 22.55 13.30
CA GLU A 251 16.83 22.85 11.86
C GLU A 251 15.59 23.74 11.56
N GLN A 252 14.71 23.99 12.53
CA GLN A 252 13.47 24.78 12.37
C GLN A 252 13.68 26.26 12.71
#